data_AF-A0A7Y1VRT4-F1
#
_entry.id   AF-A0A7Y1VRT4-F1
#
_cell.length_a   1.000
_cell.length_b   1.000
_cell.length_c   1.000
_cell.angle_alpha   90.00
_cell.angle_beta   90.00
_cell.angle_gamma   90.00
#
_symmetry.space_group_name_H-M   'P 1'
#
loop_
_entity.id
_entity.type
_entity.pdbx_description
1 polymer ?
#
loop_
_entity_poly.entity_id
_entity_poly.type
_entity_poly.pdbx_seq_one_letter_code
_entity_poly.pdbx_strand_id
1 'polypeptide(L)'
;MEIWIYIRELPTAGCRLIRFSALLIFTLVLAWNTFGQVKIEWDKGKAISITLPPSPLSESEWSVILTGKSTPISGKWQFTMEDVRFTPVLPFTPNLSYDVWLDGEKIESFIPAGAKGEKTSVLRIFPTTDTVPANLLKIYISFSSVMGEHFSEDFISVTNQFGDFLDNIFLPLKPELWNEHHDMLTLWLDPGRIKRELGPNKHWGNPLEEGSSYTIHLSSSWKDKNGRSLDQRYVKTIIAKKSDRVRPDISRWKILAPESSTKQTLEIEFDGPMDYILAKECLFVKRDGKEVPGITELDSSQMTWYFSAEESWAKGIYEIEVESRLEDLAGNNLNRLFDEEIKPGKQLPAEETYSRFFVIK
;
A
#
# COMPACT_ATOMS: atom_id res chain seq x y z
N MET A 1 -73.69 -31.20 -40.29
CA MET A 1 -74.73 -30.74 -39.34
C MET A 1 -74.28 -29.37 -38.86
N GLU A 2 -74.96 -28.34 -39.35
CA GLU A 2 -74.78 -26.93 -38.99
C GLU A 2 -75.02 -26.72 -37.47
N ILE A 3 -74.58 -25.66 -36.78
CA ILE A 3 -75.04 -24.26 -36.90
C ILE A 3 -74.18 -23.33 -35.96
N TRP A 4 -73.73 -22.20 -36.53
CA TRP A 4 -73.65 -20.79 -36.08
C TRP A 4 -72.76 -20.23 -34.94
N ILE A 5 -71.87 -19.36 -35.45
CA ILE A 5 -71.27 -18.08 -35.04
C ILE A 5 -72.01 -17.22 -33.98
N TYR A 6 -71.24 -16.62 -33.06
CA TYR A 6 -71.45 -15.22 -32.63
C TYR A 6 -70.12 -14.46 -32.60
N ILE A 7 -69.94 -13.55 -33.56
CA ILE A 7 -68.84 -12.57 -33.61
C ILE A 7 -69.30 -11.33 -32.83
N ARG A 8 -68.50 -10.91 -31.84
CA ARG A 8 -68.48 -9.51 -31.39
C ARG A 8 -67.20 -8.87 -31.90
N GLU A 9 -67.37 -7.87 -32.73
CA GLU A 9 -66.30 -7.01 -33.25
C GLU A 9 -65.55 -6.33 -32.10
N LEU A 10 -64.20 -6.38 -32.15
CA LEU A 10 -63.32 -5.48 -31.42
C LEU A 10 -62.33 -4.86 -32.41
N PRO A 11 -61.97 -3.56 -32.25
CA PRO A 11 -61.32 -2.80 -33.30
C PRO A 11 -59.89 -3.25 -33.55
N THR A 12 -59.60 -3.59 -34.81
CA THR A 12 -58.28 -3.84 -35.37
C THR A 12 -57.48 -2.54 -35.47
N ALA A 13 -56.76 -2.16 -34.40
CA ALA A 13 -55.72 -1.12 -34.52
C ALA A 13 -54.57 -1.18 -33.49
N GLY A 14 -54.70 -1.92 -32.39
CA GLY A 14 -53.68 -1.92 -31.31
C GLY A 14 -52.66 -3.07 -31.33
N CYS A 15 -52.93 -4.16 -32.03
CA CYS A 15 -52.18 -5.41 -31.83
C CYS A 15 -50.98 -5.60 -32.77
N ARG A 16 -50.85 -4.76 -33.82
CA ARG A 16 -49.68 -4.81 -34.72
C ARG A 16 -48.50 -4.00 -34.19
N LEU A 17 -48.70 -2.87 -33.50
CA LEU A 17 -47.60 -2.08 -32.94
C LEU A 17 -46.91 -2.74 -31.74
N ILE A 18 -47.66 -3.41 -30.86
CA ILE A 18 -47.09 -4.09 -29.67
C ILE A 18 -46.29 -5.33 -30.07
N ARG A 19 -46.76 -6.07 -31.10
CA ARG A 19 -45.98 -7.18 -31.66
C ARG A 19 -44.75 -6.71 -32.42
N PHE A 20 -44.79 -5.57 -33.12
CA PHE A 20 -43.60 -5.00 -33.78
C PHE A 20 -42.57 -4.45 -32.79
N SER A 21 -42.99 -3.80 -31.70
CA SER A 21 -42.08 -3.28 -30.68
C SER A 21 -41.44 -4.39 -29.84
N ALA A 22 -42.20 -5.42 -29.46
CA ALA A 22 -41.63 -6.60 -28.80
C ALA A 22 -40.71 -7.39 -29.74
N LEU A 23 -41.04 -7.53 -31.04
CA LEU A 23 -40.15 -8.18 -32.01
C LEU A 23 -38.89 -7.34 -32.25
N LEU A 24 -38.99 -6.01 -32.31
CA LEU A 24 -37.84 -5.10 -32.50
C LEU A 24 -36.88 -5.17 -31.30
N ILE A 25 -37.42 -5.16 -30.08
CA ILE A 25 -36.66 -5.33 -28.82
C ILE A 25 -36.03 -6.73 -28.79
N PHE A 26 -36.77 -7.78 -29.13
CA PHE A 26 -36.23 -9.15 -29.15
C PHE A 26 -35.18 -9.35 -30.25
N THR A 27 -35.32 -8.70 -31.41
CA THR A 27 -34.29 -8.69 -32.47
C THR A 27 -33.09 -7.81 -32.14
N LEU A 28 -33.24 -6.74 -31.35
CA LEU A 28 -32.15 -5.93 -30.81
C LEU A 28 -31.35 -6.71 -29.74
N VAL A 29 -32.04 -7.43 -28.85
CA VAL A 29 -31.44 -8.31 -27.84
C VAL A 29 -30.75 -9.52 -28.50
N LEU A 30 -31.35 -10.11 -29.54
CA LEU A 30 -30.72 -11.19 -30.31
C LEU A 30 -29.58 -10.70 -31.22
N ALA A 31 -29.63 -9.46 -31.73
CA ALA A 31 -28.53 -8.85 -32.47
C ALA A 31 -27.34 -8.50 -31.55
N TRP A 32 -27.60 -8.11 -30.29
CA TRP A 32 -26.55 -7.90 -29.29
C TRP A 32 -25.74 -9.15 -28.99
N ASN A 33 -26.39 -10.33 -28.98
CA ASN A 33 -25.71 -11.61 -28.83
C ASN A 33 -24.75 -11.95 -29.98
N THR A 34 -24.73 -11.17 -31.06
CA THR A 34 -23.88 -11.40 -32.24
C THR A 34 -22.91 -10.27 -32.56
N PHE A 35 -23.01 -9.12 -31.90
CA PHE A 35 -22.16 -7.96 -32.18
C PHE A 35 -21.40 -7.48 -30.95
N GLY A 36 -20.11 -7.83 -30.91
CA GLY A 36 -19.05 -6.97 -30.38
C GLY A 36 -18.86 -6.96 -28.86
N GLN A 37 -17.92 -7.78 -28.40
CA GLN A 37 -17.27 -7.66 -27.10
C GLN A 37 -16.90 -6.20 -26.80
N VAL A 38 -17.05 -5.78 -25.54
CA VAL A 38 -16.49 -4.51 -25.02
C VAL A 38 -15.06 -4.31 -25.55
N LYS A 39 -14.85 -3.24 -26.33
CA LYS A 39 -13.51 -2.85 -26.77
C LYS A 39 -12.93 -1.88 -25.76
N ILE A 40 -11.70 -2.14 -25.34
CA ILE A 40 -10.99 -1.29 -24.38
C ILE A 40 -9.98 -0.45 -25.13
N GLU A 41 -10.02 0.86 -24.93
CA GLU A 41 -9.07 1.79 -25.52
C GLU A 41 -7.97 2.15 -24.52
N TRP A 42 -6.75 2.25 -25.04
CA TRP A 42 -5.55 2.40 -24.24
C TRP A 42 -4.81 3.68 -24.62
N ASP A 43 -4.39 4.45 -23.60
CA ASP A 43 -3.42 5.52 -23.75
C ASP A 43 -2.29 5.34 -22.74
N LYS A 44 -1.04 5.32 -23.22
CA LYS A 44 0.17 5.13 -22.40
C LYS A 44 0.06 3.99 -21.38
N GLY A 45 -0.53 2.86 -21.79
CA GLY A 45 -0.68 1.66 -20.94
C GLY A 45 -1.83 1.69 -19.94
N LYS A 46 -2.68 2.73 -19.97
CA LYS A 46 -3.90 2.83 -19.14
C LYS A 46 -5.14 2.59 -19.99
N ALA A 47 -6.09 1.83 -19.47
CA ALA A 47 -7.40 1.63 -20.10
C ALA A 47 -8.27 2.87 -19.87
N ILE A 48 -8.36 3.76 -20.85
CA ILE A 48 -8.95 5.09 -20.70
C ILE A 48 -10.43 5.17 -21.05
N SER A 49 -10.95 4.21 -21.82
CA SER A 49 -12.34 4.16 -22.25
C SER A 49 -12.73 2.75 -22.66
N ILE A 50 -14.03 2.50 -22.66
CA ILE A 50 -14.63 1.36 -23.35
C ILE A 50 -15.56 1.82 -24.46
N THR A 51 -15.67 0.98 -25.48
CA THR A 51 -16.56 1.17 -26.62
C THR A 51 -17.43 -0.07 -26.77
N LEU A 52 -18.74 0.17 -26.84
CA LEU A 52 -19.82 -0.80 -26.96
C LEU A 52 -20.55 -0.59 -28.30
N PRO A 53 -21.27 -1.60 -28.80
CA PRO A 53 -22.15 -1.45 -29.96
C PRO A 53 -23.17 -0.31 -29.76
N PRO A 54 -23.67 0.30 -30.85
CA PRO A 54 -24.62 1.39 -30.77
C PRO A 54 -25.94 0.90 -30.16
N SER A 55 -26.60 1.76 -29.38
CA SER A 55 -27.86 1.46 -28.71
C SER A 55 -28.85 2.60 -28.87
N PRO A 56 -30.16 2.31 -29.01
CA PRO A 56 -31.20 3.32 -29.05
C PRO A 56 -31.55 3.92 -27.67
N LEU A 57 -30.99 3.36 -26.60
CA LEU A 57 -31.29 3.75 -25.21
C LEU A 57 -30.50 4.97 -24.76
N SER A 58 -31.10 5.71 -23.83
CA SER A 58 -30.62 6.98 -23.28
C SER A 58 -29.50 6.79 -22.24
N GLU A 59 -28.70 7.82 -22.01
CA GLU A 59 -27.57 7.78 -21.05
C GLU A 59 -27.96 7.31 -19.65
N SER A 60 -29.15 7.69 -19.15
CA SER A 60 -29.61 7.35 -17.80
C SER A 60 -29.81 5.85 -17.57
N GLU A 61 -29.88 5.05 -18.63
CA GLU A 61 -30.07 3.61 -18.54
C GLU A 61 -28.75 2.85 -18.45
N TRP A 62 -27.61 3.52 -18.66
CA TRP A 62 -26.28 2.90 -18.69
C TRP A 62 -25.53 3.11 -17.39
N SER A 63 -24.86 2.05 -16.93
CA SER A 63 -23.86 2.16 -15.88
C SER A 63 -22.72 1.17 -16.07
N VAL A 64 -21.53 1.57 -15.64
CA VAL A 64 -20.39 0.66 -15.50
C VAL A 64 -20.09 0.54 -14.01
N ILE A 65 -20.01 -0.70 -13.52
CA ILE A 65 -19.88 -1.00 -12.09
C ILE A 65 -18.69 -1.93 -11.91
N LEU A 66 -17.85 -1.67 -10.91
CA LEU A 66 -16.81 -2.63 -10.52
C LEU A 66 -17.50 -3.89 -9.96
N THR A 67 -17.19 -5.07 -10.50
CA THR A 67 -17.85 -6.33 -10.10
C THR A 67 -17.78 -6.54 -8.60
N GLY A 68 -18.93 -6.81 -7.97
CA GLY A 68 -19.07 -6.96 -6.52
C GLY A 68 -19.27 -5.65 -5.74
N LYS A 69 -19.30 -4.50 -6.42
CA LYS A 69 -19.75 -3.21 -5.87
C LYS A 69 -21.14 -2.85 -6.39
N SER A 70 -21.80 -1.89 -5.73
CA SER A 70 -23.14 -1.41 -6.09
C SER A 70 -23.15 -0.01 -6.69
N THR A 71 -22.05 0.73 -6.57
CA THR A 71 -21.97 2.14 -7.02
C THR A 71 -21.38 2.20 -8.43
N PRO A 72 -22.05 2.84 -9.40
CA PRO A 72 -21.50 3.10 -10.71
C PRO A 72 -20.23 3.94 -10.65
N ILE A 73 -19.26 3.62 -11.50
CA ILE A 73 -18.07 4.43 -11.67
C ILE A 73 -18.44 5.73 -12.39
N SER A 74 -17.91 6.86 -11.91
CA SER A 74 -18.16 8.15 -12.54
C SER A 74 -17.40 8.27 -13.87
N GLY A 75 -18.07 8.80 -14.88
CA GLY A 75 -17.50 9.00 -16.21
C GLY A 75 -18.44 9.79 -17.11
N LYS A 76 -18.08 9.86 -18.40
CA LYS A 76 -18.88 10.50 -19.44
C LYS A 76 -19.24 9.46 -20.49
N TRP A 77 -20.51 9.45 -20.88
CA TRP A 77 -20.98 8.71 -22.03
C TRP A 77 -20.98 9.57 -23.29
N GLN A 78 -20.67 8.96 -24.42
CA GLN A 78 -20.77 9.56 -25.74
C GLN A 78 -21.46 8.57 -26.68
N PHE A 79 -22.56 9.00 -27.28
CA PHE A 79 -23.38 8.17 -28.15
C PHE A 79 -23.18 8.63 -29.60
N THR A 80 -22.77 7.71 -30.46
CA THR A 80 -22.66 7.93 -31.90
C THR A 80 -23.55 6.94 -32.65
N MET A 81 -23.67 7.11 -33.98
CA MET A 81 -24.38 6.12 -34.81
C MET A 81 -23.61 4.79 -34.93
N GLU A 82 -22.31 4.79 -34.60
CA GLU A 82 -21.42 3.64 -34.77
C GLU A 82 -21.16 2.90 -33.45
N ASP A 83 -21.18 3.61 -32.32
CA ASP A 83 -20.82 3.07 -31.02
C ASP A 83 -21.38 3.87 -29.83
N VAL A 84 -21.30 3.26 -28.65
CA VAL A 84 -21.47 3.91 -27.36
C VAL A 84 -20.14 3.85 -26.62
N ARG A 85 -19.60 5.02 -26.26
CA ARG A 85 -18.32 5.14 -25.56
C ARG A 85 -18.54 5.60 -24.13
N PHE A 86 -17.83 4.96 -23.21
CA PHE A 86 -17.73 5.42 -21.82
C PHE A 86 -16.28 5.74 -21.46
N THR A 87 -16.07 6.95 -20.94
CA THR A 87 -14.77 7.43 -20.46
C THR A 87 -14.88 7.70 -18.96
N PRO A 88 -14.33 6.84 -18.08
CA PRO A 88 -14.34 7.09 -16.65
C PRO A 88 -13.49 8.32 -16.28
N VAL A 89 -13.79 8.91 -15.12
CA VAL A 89 -12.99 10.02 -14.56
C VAL A 89 -11.56 9.57 -14.25
N LEU A 90 -11.39 8.33 -13.80
CA LEU A 90 -10.10 7.67 -13.63
C LEU A 90 -10.01 6.47 -14.58
N PRO A 91 -8.88 6.24 -15.27
CA PRO A 91 -8.71 5.06 -16.12
C PRO A 91 -9.03 3.77 -15.38
N PHE A 92 -9.59 2.79 -16.09
CA PHE A 92 -9.90 1.48 -15.53
C PHE A 92 -8.65 0.82 -14.96
N THR A 93 -8.78 0.26 -13.77
CA THR A 93 -7.71 -0.50 -13.11
C THR A 93 -7.55 -1.83 -13.82
N PRO A 94 -6.35 -2.18 -14.31
CA PRO A 94 -6.15 -3.45 -14.98
C PRO A 94 -6.38 -4.65 -14.06
N ASN A 95 -6.79 -5.77 -14.63
CA ASN A 95 -7.08 -7.04 -13.96
C ASN A 95 -8.18 -6.99 -12.89
N LEU A 96 -8.98 -5.92 -12.86
CA LEU A 96 -10.27 -5.87 -12.18
C LEU A 96 -11.40 -6.17 -13.16
N SER A 97 -12.46 -6.81 -12.67
CA SER A 97 -13.66 -7.09 -13.46
C SER A 97 -14.65 -5.94 -13.33
N TYR A 98 -15.18 -5.50 -14.47
CA TYR A 98 -16.19 -4.47 -14.55
C TYR A 98 -17.42 -5.04 -15.27
N ASP A 99 -18.59 -4.69 -14.76
CA ASP A 99 -19.87 -5.06 -15.33
C ASP A 99 -20.50 -3.83 -15.98
N VAL A 100 -20.92 -3.99 -17.24
CA VAL A 100 -21.73 -3.01 -17.95
C VAL A 100 -23.19 -3.40 -17.77
N TRP A 101 -23.97 -2.44 -17.27
CA TRP A 101 -25.39 -2.59 -17.00
C TRP A 101 -26.18 -1.65 -17.89
N LEU A 102 -27.31 -2.16 -18.38
CA LEU A 102 -28.26 -1.45 -19.22
C LEU A 102 -29.67 -1.73 -18.72
N ASP A 103 -30.41 -0.68 -18.34
CA ASP A 103 -31.77 -0.76 -17.80
C ASP A 103 -31.93 -1.81 -16.67
N GLY A 104 -30.93 -1.86 -15.78
CA GLY A 104 -30.91 -2.80 -14.65
C GLY A 104 -30.53 -4.24 -15.00
N GLU A 105 -30.26 -4.57 -16.26
CA GLU A 105 -29.72 -5.87 -16.68
C GLU A 105 -28.22 -5.78 -16.95
N LYS A 106 -27.46 -6.77 -16.46
CA LYS A 106 -26.05 -6.89 -16.78
C LYS A 106 -25.90 -7.43 -18.21
N ILE A 107 -25.35 -6.62 -19.11
CA ILE A 107 -25.20 -7.00 -20.52
C ILE A 107 -23.83 -7.57 -20.84
N GLU A 108 -22.77 -7.13 -20.16
CA GLU A 108 -21.42 -7.65 -20.39
C GLU A 108 -20.50 -7.46 -19.17
N SER A 109 -19.46 -8.28 -19.08
CA SER A 109 -18.35 -8.11 -18.14
C SER A 109 -17.04 -8.03 -18.90
N PHE A 110 -16.15 -7.13 -18.51
CA PHE A 110 -14.82 -7.00 -19.11
C PHE A 110 -13.72 -6.84 -18.07
N ILE A 111 -12.51 -7.25 -18.44
CA ILE A 111 -11.31 -7.11 -17.60
C ILE A 111 -10.25 -6.39 -18.46
N PRO A 112 -9.87 -5.15 -18.14
CA PRO A 112 -8.74 -4.51 -18.79
C PRO A 112 -7.48 -5.31 -18.52
N ALA A 113 -6.83 -5.81 -19.56
CA ALA A 113 -5.64 -6.64 -19.41
C ALA A 113 -4.53 -5.86 -18.67
N GLY A 114 -3.91 -6.49 -17.67
CA GLY A 114 -2.71 -5.95 -17.03
C GLY A 114 -1.63 -5.56 -18.03
N ALA A 115 -0.89 -4.49 -17.73
CA ALA A 115 0.23 -4.09 -18.57
C ALA A 115 1.25 -5.24 -18.69
N LYS A 116 1.56 -5.69 -19.90
CA LYS A 116 2.68 -6.61 -20.16
C LYS A 116 3.97 -5.94 -19.65
N GLY A 117 4.72 -6.62 -18.80
CA GLY A 117 5.92 -6.08 -18.15
C GLY A 117 6.39 -6.99 -17.03
N GLU A 118 7.51 -6.63 -16.39
CA GLU A 118 8.02 -7.37 -15.24
C GLU A 118 7.00 -7.39 -14.11
N LYS A 119 6.88 -8.55 -13.45
CA LYS A 119 6.06 -8.69 -12.25
C LYS A 119 6.64 -7.84 -11.12
N THR A 120 5.79 -7.46 -10.18
CA THR A 120 6.24 -6.76 -8.98
C THR A 120 6.99 -7.73 -8.07
N SER A 121 8.08 -7.26 -7.45
CA SER A 121 8.83 -8.03 -6.46
C SER A 121 8.82 -7.30 -5.13
N VAL A 122 8.94 -8.06 -4.05
CA VAL A 122 9.21 -7.50 -2.72
C VAL A 122 10.72 -7.31 -2.65
N LEU A 123 11.16 -6.06 -2.62
CA LEU A 123 12.58 -5.71 -2.59
C LEU A 123 13.20 -6.02 -1.23
N ARG A 124 12.48 -5.68 -0.16
CA ARG A 124 12.98 -5.83 1.22
C ARG A 124 11.85 -5.74 2.23
N ILE A 125 12.02 -6.47 3.34
CA ILE A 125 11.19 -6.30 4.55
C ILE A 125 12.12 -5.87 5.67
N PHE A 126 11.77 -4.77 6.35
CA PHE A 126 12.51 -4.23 7.48
C PHE A 126 11.76 -4.48 8.80
N PRO A 127 12.49 -4.70 9.91
CA PRO A 127 13.94 -4.82 9.97
C PRO A 127 14.44 -6.06 9.20
N THR A 128 15.60 -5.96 8.56
CA THR A 128 16.12 -7.07 7.74
C THR A 128 16.69 -8.19 8.59
N THR A 129 17.12 -7.91 9.83
CA THR A 129 17.46 -8.94 10.80
C THR A 129 16.26 -9.86 11.08
N ASP A 130 16.55 -11.10 11.40
CA ASP A 130 15.53 -12.07 11.79
C ASP A 130 15.34 -12.12 13.31
N THR A 131 16.23 -11.51 14.11
CA THR A 131 16.05 -11.42 15.56
C THR A 131 15.65 -10.01 15.98
N VAL A 132 14.43 -9.87 16.49
CA VAL A 132 13.78 -8.58 16.81
C VAL A 132 13.32 -8.56 18.27
N PRO A 133 13.25 -7.40 18.94
CA PRO A 133 12.70 -7.36 20.29
C PRO A 133 11.22 -7.78 20.31
N ALA A 134 10.76 -8.40 21.39
CA ALA A 134 9.35 -8.82 21.55
C ALA A 134 8.36 -7.64 21.51
N ASN A 135 8.84 -6.41 21.67
CA ASN A 135 8.10 -5.17 21.48
C ASN A 135 8.51 -4.43 20.19
N LEU A 136 8.91 -5.15 19.14
CA LEU A 136 9.06 -4.58 17.79
C LEU A 136 7.82 -3.77 17.44
N LEU A 137 8.00 -2.51 17.04
CA LEU A 137 6.88 -1.62 16.78
C LEU A 137 6.43 -1.64 15.31
N LYS A 138 7.37 -1.56 14.37
CA LYS A 138 7.07 -1.35 12.95
C LYS A 138 7.74 -2.38 12.07
N ILE A 139 7.08 -2.69 10.96
CA ILE A 139 7.61 -3.45 9.83
C ILE A 139 7.39 -2.63 8.57
N TYR A 140 8.41 -2.56 7.72
CA TYR A 140 8.31 -1.91 6.41
C TYR A 140 8.43 -2.93 5.30
N ILE A 141 7.61 -2.83 4.27
CA ILE A 141 7.66 -3.70 3.09
C ILE A 141 7.87 -2.82 1.86
N SER A 142 9.00 -2.99 1.19
CA SER A 142 9.35 -2.26 -0.03
C SER A 142 9.06 -3.11 -1.26
N PHE A 143 8.47 -2.49 -2.27
CA PHE A 143 8.09 -3.12 -3.53
C PHE A 143 8.84 -2.50 -4.71
N SER A 144 9.04 -3.27 -5.78
CA SER A 144 9.66 -2.77 -7.02
C SER A 144 8.71 -1.95 -7.89
N SER A 145 7.48 -1.70 -7.44
CA SER A 145 6.44 -1.03 -8.20
C SER A 145 5.43 -0.36 -7.27
N VAL A 146 4.76 0.67 -7.78
CA VAL A 146 3.64 1.34 -7.11
C VAL A 146 2.50 0.33 -6.90
N MET A 147 2.16 0.05 -5.65
CA MET A 147 1.13 -0.93 -5.28
C MET A 147 -0.29 -0.42 -5.54
N GLY A 148 -1.25 -1.34 -5.67
CA GLY A 148 -2.66 -0.99 -5.84
C GLY A 148 -3.34 -0.61 -4.51
N GLU A 149 -4.49 0.07 -4.58
CA GLU A 149 -5.29 0.53 -3.42
C GLU A 149 -6.12 -0.60 -2.76
N HIS A 150 -5.52 -1.79 -2.61
CA HIS A 150 -6.15 -2.89 -1.87
C HIS A 150 -5.75 -2.84 -0.39
N PHE A 151 -6.60 -3.36 0.50
CA PHE A 151 -6.22 -3.50 1.90
C PHE A 151 -5.21 -4.64 2.05
N SER A 152 -4.06 -4.35 2.65
CA SER A 152 -2.97 -5.27 2.94
C SER A 152 -3.40 -6.46 3.82
N GLU A 153 -4.46 -6.31 4.62
CA GLU A 153 -5.04 -7.39 5.44
C GLU A 153 -5.49 -8.61 4.61
N ASP A 154 -5.82 -8.42 3.32
CA ASP A 154 -6.19 -9.51 2.41
C ASP A 154 -4.98 -10.31 1.89
N PHE A 155 -3.77 -9.77 2.01
CA PHE A 155 -2.56 -10.32 1.38
C PHE A 155 -1.45 -10.66 2.37
N ILE A 156 -1.55 -10.17 3.61
CA ILE A 156 -0.55 -10.38 4.66
C ILE A 156 -1.16 -11.25 5.75
N SER A 157 -0.45 -12.32 6.10
CA SER A 157 -0.80 -13.18 7.23
C SER A 157 0.44 -13.50 8.04
N VAL A 158 0.27 -13.79 9.33
CA VAL A 158 1.36 -14.20 10.21
C VAL A 158 1.00 -15.54 10.84
N THR A 159 1.96 -16.46 10.88
CA THR A 159 1.84 -17.72 11.61
C THR A 159 2.83 -17.80 12.77
N ASN A 160 2.45 -18.46 13.86
CA ASN A 160 3.37 -18.78 14.95
C ASN A 160 4.27 -19.99 14.61
N GLN A 161 5.13 -20.41 15.55
CA GLN A 161 6.00 -21.58 15.41
C GLN A 161 5.29 -22.93 15.24
N PHE A 162 4.00 -23.00 15.56
CA PHE A 162 3.17 -24.20 15.40
C PHE A 162 2.42 -24.21 14.05
N GLY A 163 2.48 -23.10 13.30
CA GLY A 163 1.77 -22.93 12.03
C GLY A 163 0.37 -22.33 12.18
N ASP A 164 -0.04 -21.93 13.39
CA ASP A 164 -1.35 -21.30 13.60
C ASP A 164 -1.32 -19.86 13.08
N PHE A 165 -2.36 -19.46 12.37
CA PHE A 165 -2.56 -18.08 11.95
C PHE A 165 -2.86 -17.19 13.15
N LEU A 166 -2.23 -16.01 13.15
CA LEU A 166 -2.39 -15.01 14.19
C LEU A 166 -3.27 -13.87 13.68
N ASP A 167 -4.46 -13.78 14.24
CA ASP A 167 -5.34 -12.64 14.05
C ASP A 167 -4.89 -11.47 14.95
N ASN A 168 -5.10 -10.23 14.49
CA ASN A 168 -4.90 -9.00 15.29
C ASN A 168 -3.45 -8.79 15.81
N ILE A 169 -2.44 -9.22 15.05
CA ILE A 169 -1.04 -8.89 15.36
C ILE A 169 -0.70 -7.44 14.97
N PHE A 170 -1.23 -6.99 13.84
CA PHE A 170 -1.07 -5.63 13.32
C PHE A 170 -2.26 -4.75 13.72
N LEU A 171 -2.01 -3.45 13.92
CA LEU A 171 -3.05 -2.44 14.11
C LEU A 171 -3.76 -2.18 12.77
N PRO A 172 -5.07 -2.42 12.62
CA PRO A 172 -5.79 -2.18 11.38
C PRO A 172 -6.02 -0.68 11.19
N LEU A 173 -5.18 -0.04 10.37
CA LEU A 173 -5.27 1.39 10.05
C LEU A 173 -6.01 1.60 8.72
N LYS A 174 -6.97 2.52 8.72
CA LYS A 174 -7.72 2.95 7.52
C LYS A 174 -7.77 4.49 7.52
N PRO A 175 -7.06 5.18 6.61
CA PRO A 175 -6.23 4.64 5.52
C PRO A 175 -4.97 3.91 6.03
N GLU A 176 -4.42 3.05 5.18
CA GLU A 176 -3.14 2.36 5.43
C GLU A 176 -1.96 3.34 5.35
N LEU A 177 -0.82 2.95 5.92
CA LEU A 177 0.38 3.78 5.99
C LEU A 177 1.34 3.49 4.83
N TRP A 178 0.95 3.92 3.63
CA TRP A 178 1.81 3.94 2.46
C TRP A 178 2.66 5.22 2.43
N ASN A 179 3.88 5.13 1.91
CA ASN A 179 4.66 6.31 1.55
C ASN A 179 4.04 7.06 0.35
N GLU A 180 4.54 8.26 0.05
CA GLU A 180 4.00 9.10 -1.04
C GLU A 180 4.05 8.42 -2.41
N HIS A 181 5.08 7.60 -2.66
CA HIS A 181 5.22 6.84 -3.90
C HIS A 181 4.37 5.56 -3.95
N HIS A 182 3.77 5.17 -2.83
CA HIS A 182 2.94 3.98 -2.66
C HIS A 182 3.67 2.68 -3.05
N ASP A 183 4.98 2.64 -2.78
CA ASP A 183 5.88 1.49 -3.00
C ASP A 183 6.55 1.01 -1.69
N MET A 184 6.21 1.63 -0.56
CA MET A 184 6.59 1.19 0.79
C MET A 184 5.37 1.21 1.70
N LEU A 185 5.03 0.04 2.26
CA LEU A 185 3.97 -0.09 3.28
C LEU A 185 4.59 -0.15 4.68
N THR A 186 4.02 0.61 5.61
CA THR A 186 4.33 0.52 7.04
C THR A 186 3.24 -0.24 7.77
N LEU A 187 3.62 -1.32 8.45
CA LEU A 187 2.76 -2.08 9.35
C LEU A 187 3.16 -1.79 10.79
N TRP A 188 2.18 -1.54 11.65
CA TRP A 188 2.39 -1.39 13.09
C TRP A 188 1.95 -2.67 13.77
N LEU A 189 2.85 -3.31 14.52
CA LEU A 189 2.40 -4.26 15.54
C LEU A 189 1.59 -3.47 16.56
N ASP A 190 0.47 -4.01 17.03
CA ASP A 190 -0.50 -3.24 17.80
C ASP A 190 0.14 -2.49 18.99
N PRO A 191 0.24 -1.15 18.95
CA PRO A 191 0.83 -0.35 20.02
C PRO A 191 0.12 -0.52 21.35
N GLY A 192 -1.21 -0.73 21.32
CA GLY A 192 -2.02 -0.96 22.51
C GLY A 192 -1.65 -2.25 23.21
N ARG A 193 -1.14 -3.23 22.46
CA ARG A 193 -0.59 -4.49 22.96
C ARG A 193 0.87 -4.39 23.37
N ILE A 194 1.64 -3.44 22.85
CA ILE A 194 3.03 -3.23 23.26
C ILE A 194 3.12 -2.49 24.61
N LYS A 195 2.23 -1.53 24.84
CA LYS A 195 2.21 -0.74 26.08
C LYS A 195 1.58 -1.53 27.23
N ARG A 196 2.37 -1.89 28.24
CA ARG A 196 2.02 -2.85 29.30
C ARG A 196 0.76 -2.49 30.08
N GLU A 197 0.51 -1.20 30.29
CA GLU A 197 -0.59 -0.76 31.14
C GLU A 197 -1.90 -0.49 30.40
N LEU A 198 -1.91 -0.65 29.07
CA LEU A 198 -3.10 -0.45 28.26
C LEU A 198 -3.98 -1.71 28.22
N GLY A 199 -5.29 -1.49 28.02
CA GLY A 199 -6.30 -2.54 27.97
C GLY A 199 -5.96 -3.69 27.00
N PRO A 200 -5.52 -3.41 25.75
CA PRO A 200 -5.19 -4.47 24.81
C PRO A 200 -4.03 -5.37 25.27
N ASN A 201 -2.95 -4.82 25.85
CA ASN A 201 -1.88 -5.65 26.44
C ASN A 201 -2.40 -6.51 27.60
N LYS A 202 -3.22 -5.96 28.49
CA LYS A 202 -3.80 -6.71 29.62
C LYS A 202 -4.70 -7.85 29.16
N HIS A 203 -5.33 -7.73 28.00
CA HIS A 203 -6.24 -8.72 27.45
C HIS A 203 -5.56 -9.77 26.54
N TRP A 204 -4.62 -9.34 25.69
CA TRP A 204 -4.01 -10.17 24.64
C TRP A 204 -2.48 -10.30 24.72
N GLY A 205 -1.84 -9.69 25.73
CA GLY A 205 -0.40 -9.63 25.84
C GLY A 205 0.27 -8.87 24.69
N ASN A 206 1.60 -8.98 24.61
CA ASN A 206 2.37 -8.42 23.51
C ASN A 206 2.02 -9.09 22.17
N PRO A 207 2.21 -8.39 21.03
CA PRO A 207 2.09 -9.01 19.71
C PRO A 207 3.05 -10.18 19.50
N LEU A 208 4.26 -10.09 20.06
CA LEU A 208 5.29 -11.13 20.00
C LEU A 208 5.69 -11.57 21.42
N GLU A 209 5.97 -12.86 21.56
CA GLU A 209 6.40 -13.49 22.82
C GLU A 209 7.90 -13.80 22.78
N GLU A 210 8.62 -13.48 23.86
CA GLU A 210 10.04 -13.76 23.97
C GLU A 210 10.34 -15.27 23.82
N GLY A 211 11.30 -15.60 22.95
CA GLY A 211 11.69 -16.97 22.63
C GLY A 211 10.89 -17.62 21.50
N SER A 212 9.80 -17.00 21.05
CA SER A 212 8.94 -17.52 19.99
C SER A 212 9.37 -17.07 18.60
N SER A 213 9.03 -17.87 17.58
CA SER A 213 9.27 -17.56 16.16
C SER A 213 7.96 -17.35 15.40
N TYR A 214 7.98 -16.39 14.48
CA TYR A 214 6.82 -15.99 13.68
C TYR A 214 7.19 -15.91 12.22
N THR A 215 6.26 -16.26 11.34
CA THR A 215 6.46 -16.21 9.90
C THR A 215 5.43 -15.30 9.26
N ILE A 216 5.90 -14.23 8.63
CA ILE A 216 5.11 -13.27 7.87
C ILE A 216 5.03 -13.76 6.42
N HIS A 217 3.82 -13.89 5.90
CA HIS A 217 3.54 -14.36 4.55
C HIS A 217 2.89 -13.25 3.74
N LEU A 218 3.43 -12.99 2.55
CA LEU A 218 2.84 -12.10 1.55
C LEU A 218 2.35 -12.94 0.38
N SER A 219 1.06 -12.84 0.09
CA SER A 219 0.43 -13.57 -1.01
C SER A 219 0.93 -13.07 -2.36
N SER A 220 1.27 -14.01 -3.25
CA SER A 220 1.62 -13.67 -4.62
C SER A 220 0.46 -13.07 -5.42
N SER A 221 -0.78 -13.18 -4.93
CA SER A 221 -1.95 -12.57 -5.56
C SER A 221 -2.04 -11.05 -5.40
N TRP A 222 -1.21 -10.44 -4.54
CA TRP A 222 -1.21 -9.00 -4.32
C TRP A 222 -0.79 -8.26 -5.59
N LYS A 223 -1.63 -7.31 -6.04
CA LYS A 223 -1.46 -6.61 -7.30
C LYS A 223 -0.90 -5.19 -7.13
N ASP A 224 -0.07 -4.79 -8.07
CA ASP A 224 0.36 -3.41 -8.26
C ASP A 224 -0.75 -2.53 -8.87
N LYS A 225 -0.50 -1.23 -8.98
CA LYS A 225 -1.43 -0.25 -9.58
C LYS A 225 -1.77 -0.56 -11.05
N ASN A 226 -0.94 -1.34 -11.74
CA ASN A 226 -1.13 -1.79 -13.12
C ASN A 226 -1.73 -3.21 -13.18
N GLY A 227 -2.20 -3.74 -12.06
CA GLY A 227 -2.81 -5.06 -11.92
C GLY A 227 -1.82 -6.23 -11.90
N ARG A 228 -0.52 -6.01 -11.92
CA ARG A 228 0.49 -7.07 -11.95
C ARG A 228 0.66 -7.68 -10.56
N SER A 229 0.55 -8.99 -10.49
CA SER A 229 0.79 -9.75 -9.26
C SER A 229 2.27 -9.79 -8.88
N LEU A 230 2.55 -10.12 -7.62
CA LEU A 230 3.92 -10.40 -7.20
C LEU A 230 4.52 -11.58 -8.00
N ASP A 231 5.84 -11.56 -8.17
CA ASP A 231 6.60 -12.58 -8.88
C ASP A 231 6.53 -13.95 -8.22
N GLN A 232 6.53 -13.96 -6.89
CA GLN A 232 6.43 -15.14 -6.04
C GLN A 232 5.72 -14.84 -4.72
N ARG A 233 5.44 -15.89 -3.94
CA ARG A 233 5.07 -15.75 -2.53
C ARG A 233 6.32 -15.32 -1.76
N TYR A 234 6.19 -14.31 -0.90
CA TYR A 234 7.27 -13.92 0.00
C TYR A 234 7.00 -14.39 1.42
N VAL A 235 8.07 -14.78 2.10
CA VAL A 235 8.04 -15.28 3.47
C VAL A 235 9.21 -14.65 4.22
N LYS A 236 8.95 -14.09 5.41
CA LYS A 236 9.99 -13.67 6.35
C LYS A 236 9.74 -14.29 7.72
N THR A 237 10.75 -14.96 8.25
CA THR A 237 10.71 -15.49 9.61
C THR A 237 11.43 -14.52 10.55
N ILE A 238 10.81 -14.25 11.70
CA ILE A 238 11.40 -13.47 12.79
C ILE A 238 11.36 -14.28 14.08
N ILE A 239 12.34 -14.04 14.95
CA ILE A 239 12.48 -14.61 16.28
C ILE A 239 12.45 -13.45 17.26
N ALA A 240 11.53 -13.52 18.23
CA ALA A 240 11.38 -12.50 19.23
C ALA A 240 12.38 -12.74 20.38
N LYS A 241 13.35 -11.85 20.55
CA LYS A 241 14.18 -11.77 21.76
C LYS A 241 13.46 -10.96 22.84
N LYS A 242 14.08 -10.83 24.01
CA LYS A 242 13.60 -9.97 25.10
C LYS A 242 13.23 -8.58 24.60
N SER A 243 12.14 -8.02 25.13
CA SER A 243 11.73 -6.64 24.84
C SER A 243 12.85 -5.64 25.11
N ASP A 244 13.03 -4.70 24.18
CA ASP A 244 13.96 -3.59 24.35
C ASP A 244 13.30 -2.44 25.13
N ARG A 245 13.97 -2.04 26.20
CA ARG A 245 13.49 -1.03 27.16
C ARG A 245 14.62 -0.08 27.54
N VAL A 246 15.58 0.09 26.65
CA VAL A 246 16.69 1.02 26.76
C VAL A 246 16.51 2.06 25.66
N ARG A 247 16.62 3.34 25.99
CA ARG A 247 16.59 4.40 24.97
C ARG A 247 17.90 4.37 24.18
N PRO A 248 17.88 4.69 22.87
CA PRO A 248 19.11 4.96 22.14
C PRO A 248 19.89 6.08 22.82
N ASP A 249 21.20 5.90 22.97
CA ASP A 249 22.08 6.89 23.57
C ASP A 249 23.14 7.30 22.54
N ILE A 250 22.91 8.48 21.97
CA ILE A 250 23.80 9.05 20.96
C ILE A 250 25.23 9.18 21.44
N SER A 251 25.53 9.23 22.74
CA SER A 251 26.91 9.34 23.27
C SER A 251 27.70 8.03 23.13
N ARG A 252 27.00 6.90 23.01
CA ARG A 252 27.59 5.57 22.85
C ARG A 252 27.90 5.22 21.40
N TRP A 253 27.42 6.02 20.44
CA TRP A 253 27.67 5.79 19.02
C TRP A 253 29.14 6.00 18.68
N LYS A 254 29.70 5.11 17.85
CA LYS A 254 31.07 5.22 17.36
C LYS A 254 31.06 5.93 16.02
N ILE A 255 31.83 7.00 15.90
CA ILE A 255 31.92 7.79 14.67
C ILE A 255 33.29 7.52 14.04
N LEU A 256 33.28 6.93 12.85
CA LEU A 256 34.46 6.73 12.02
C LEU A 256 34.55 7.89 11.04
N ALA A 257 35.29 8.92 11.43
CA ALA A 257 35.47 10.11 10.62
C ALA A 257 36.27 9.78 9.33
N PRO A 258 35.88 10.34 8.18
CA PRO A 258 36.60 10.16 6.94
C PRO A 258 37.89 10.98 6.90
N GLU A 259 38.81 10.61 6.01
CA GLU A 259 40.06 11.34 5.78
C GLU A 259 39.85 12.62 4.97
N SER A 260 40.64 13.66 5.29
CA SER A 260 40.59 14.92 4.54
C SER A 260 41.03 14.76 3.08
N SER A 261 40.43 15.58 2.22
CA SER A 261 40.65 15.57 0.77
C SER A 261 40.28 14.26 0.07
N THR A 262 39.47 13.41 0.71
CA THR A 262 38.94 12.15 0.14
C THR A 262 37.42 12.21 0.01
N LYS A 263 36.84 11.25 -0.74
CA LYS A 263 35.40 10.93 -0.71
C LYS A 263 35.09 9.71 0.16
N GLN A 264 35.92 9.43 1.17
CA GLN A 264 35.68 8.33 2.08
C GLN A 264 34.33 8.53 2.78
N THR A 265 33.55 7.46 2.93
CA THR A 265 32.26 7.49 3.60
C THR A 265 32.45 7.76 5.10
N LEU A 266 31.60 8.61 5.66
CA LEU A 266 31.45 8.75 7.11
C LEU A 266 30.61 7.58 7.62
N GLU A 267 31.06 6.91 8.68
CA GLU A 267 30.32 5.80 9.28
C GLU A 267 29.96 6.10 10.75
N ILE A 268 28.72 5.78 11.12
CA ILE A 268 28.24 5.87 12.50
C ILE A 268 27.70 4.48 12.89
N GLU A 269 28.38 3.84 13.85
CA GLU A 269 27.92 2.60 14.47
C GLU A 269 27.04 2.95 15.68
N PHE A 270 25.76 2.58 15.59
CA PHE A 270 24.76 2.78 16.64
C PHE A 270 24.97 1.81 17.82
N ASP A 271 24.38 2.13 18.97
CA ASP A 271 24.39 1.26 20.16
C ASP A 271 23.29 0.17 20.14
N GLY A 272 22.52 0.12 19.05
CA GLY A 272 21.50 -0.86 18.72
C GLY A 272 20.93 -0.64 17.32
N PRO A 273 20.14 -1.57 16.77
CA PRO A 273 19.50 -1.38 15.47
C PRO A 273 18.44 -0.27 15.53
N MET A 274 18.50 0.64 14.57
CA MET A 274 17.58 1.78 14.48
C MET A 274 16.42 1.50 13.51
N ASP A 275 15.33 2.26 13.64
CA ASP A 275 14.25 2.26 12.66
C ASP A 275 14.77 2.68 11.26
N TYR A 276 14.47 1.88 10.24
CA TYR A 276 15.05 2.05 8.91
C TYR A 276 14.73 3.40 8.25
N ILE A 277 13.48 3.87 8.35
CA ILE A 277 13.07 5.12 7.71
C ILE A 277 13.59 6.29 8.52
N LEU A 278 13.37 6.27 9.84
CA LEU A 278 13.78 7.38 10.70
C LEU A 278 15.29 7.57 10.74
N ALA A 279 16.09 6.50 10.72
CA ALA A 279 17.54 6.61 10.67
C ALA A 279 18.06 7.27 9.37
N LYS A 280 17.29 7.24 8.28
CA LYS A 280 17.64 7.97 7.05
C LYS A 280 17.22 9.44 7.09
N GLU A 281 16.16 9.76 7.81
CA GLU A 281 15.52 11.08 7.80
C GLU A 281 15.90 11.97 8.99
N CYS A 282 16.41 11.39 10.08
CA CYS A 282 16.61 12.12 11.34
C CYS A 282 18.07 12.47 11.62
N LEU A 283 19.02 12.12 10.75
CA LEU A 283 20.46 12.38 10.94
C LEU A 283 20.97 13.31 9.84
N PHE A 284 21.63 14.39 10.25
CA PHE A 284 22.16 15.41 9.33
C PHE A 284 23.62 15.68 9.66
N VAL A 285 24.49 15.67 8.63
CA VAL A 285 25.88 16.09 8.77
C VAL A 285 25.96 17.59 8.53
N LYS A 286 26.47 18.35 9.49
CA LYS A 286 26.64 19.80 9.39
C LYS A 286 28.10 20.22 9.54
N ARG A 287 28.43 21.33 8.92
CA ARG A 287 29.69 22.07 9.08
C ARG A 287 29.38 23.56 9.13
N ASP A 288 29.91 24.25 10.12
CA ASP A 288 29.71 25.70 10.30
C ASP A 288 28.20 26.08 10.28
N GLY A 289 27.36 25.22 10.86
CA GLY A 289 25.90 25.39 10.93
C GLY A 289 25.13 25.07 9.63
N LYS A 290 25.81 24.63 8.56
CA LYS A 290 25.20 24.27 7.28
C LYS A 290 25.25 22.77 7.04
N GLU A 291 24.19 22.22 6.49
CA GLU A 291 24.15 20.82 6.07
C GLU A 291 25.15 20.55 4.94
N VAL A 292 25.81 19.41 5.04
CA VAL A 292 26.70 18.88 4.02
C VAL A 292 25.85 18.03 3.08
N PRO A 293 25.82 18.31 1.76
CA PRO A 293 25.11 17.47 0.80
C PRO A 293 25.73 16.08 0.70
N GLY A 294 24.88 15.05 0.68
CA GLY A 294 25.30 13.67 0.55
C GLY A 294 24.14 12.69 0.56
N ILE A 295 24.49 11.41 0.41
CA ILE A 295 23.53 10.31 0.37
C ILE A 295 23.71 9.43 1.59
N THR A 296 22.60 9.02 2.19
CA THR A 296 22.55 8.16 3.37
C THR A 296 22.15 6.73 3.03
N GLU A 297 22.85 5.78 3.64
CA GLU A 297 22.53 4.36 3.57
C GLU A 297 22.62 3.73 4.96
N LEU A 298 21.89 2.63 5.16
CA LEU A 298 22.08 1.77 6.32
C LEU A 298 22.55 0.39 5.87
N ASP A 299 23.35 -0.22 6.73
CA ASP A 299 23.75 -1.60 6.57
C ASP A 299 22.55 -2.57 6.73
N SER A 300 22.80 -3.84 6.42
CA SER A 300 21.78 -4.89 6.52
C SER A 300 21.32 -5.22 7.95
N SER A 301 22.00 -4.75 8.98
CA SER A 301 21.57 -4.91 10.37
C SER A 301 20.87 -3.68 10.96
N GLN A 302 20.82 -2.57 10.22
CA GLN A 302 20.43 -1.24 10.72
C GLN A 302 21.28 -0.77 11.91
N MET A 303 22.49 -1.29 12.09
CA MET A 303 23.40 -0.88 13.16
C MET A 303 24.45 0.12 12.69
N THR A 304 24.65 0.27 11.38
CA THR A 304 25.60 1.24 10.83
C THR A 304 24.92 2.12 9.82
N TRP A 305 25.08 3.43 10.03
CA TRP A 305 24.65 4.47 9.12
C TRP A 305 25.86 5.02 8.37
N TYR A 306 25.71 5.10 7.05
CA TYR A 306 26.73 5.54 6.12
C TYR A 306 26.31 6.85 5.48
N PHE A 307 27.25 7.78 5.37
CA PHE A 307 27.05 9.03 4.66
C PHE A 307 28.17 9.28 3.67
N SER A 308 27.79 9.32 2.39
CA SER A 308 28.69 9.62 1.29
C SER A 308 28.46 11.07 0.85
N ALA A 309 29.41 11.94 1.18
CA ALA A 309 29.36 13.34 0.75
C ALA A 309 29.49 13.47 -0.77
N GLU A 310 28.81 14.46 -1.35
CA GLU A 310 28.92 14.74 -2.79
C GLU A 310 30.35 15.20 -3.15
N GLU A 311 30.97 15.97 -2.26
CA GLU A 311 32.29 16.55 -2.41
C GLU A 311 33.32 15.94 -1.44
N SER A 312 34.60 16.09 -1.78
CA SER A 312 35.67 15.63 -0.90
C SER A 312 35.69 16.39 0.42
N TRP A 313 35.97 15.69 1.52
CA TRP A 313 35.96 16.26 2.86
C TRP A 313 37.04 17.33 3.05
N ALA A 314 36.67 18.48 3.60
CA ALA A 314 37.63 19.48 4.03
C ALA A 314 37.98 19.26 5.51
N LYS A 315 39.22 19.60 5.91
CA LYS A 315 39.61 19.58 7.33
C LYS A 315 38.72 20.48 8.16
N GLY A 316 38.41 20.09 9.38
CA GLY A 316 37.59 20.90 10.29
C GLY A 316 36.78 20.08 11.29
N ILE A 317 35.95 20.81 12.04
CA ILE A 317 34.98 20.25 12.98
C ILE A 317 33.65 20.12 12.26
N TYR A 318 33.05 18.96 12.37
CA TYR A 318 31.74 18.64 11.84
C TYR A 318 30.81 18.23 12.98
N GLU A 319 29.52 18.38 12.73
CA GLU A 319 28.44 18.05 13.63
C GLU A 319 27.55 16.99 12.98
N ILE A 320 27.09 16.05 13.78
CA ILE A 320 25.96 15.17 13.49
C ILE A 320 24.81 15.70 14.33
N GLU A 321 23.85 16.36 13.69
CA GLU A 321 22.59 16.73 14.31
C GLU A 321 21.63 15.55 14.15
N VAL A 322 20.95 15.19 15.24
CA VAL A 322 20.02 14.07 15.30
C VAL A 322 18.68 14.56 15.84
N GLU A 323 17.62 14.44 15.05
CA GLU A 323 16.27 14.74 15.53
C GLU A 323 15.85 13.75 16.62
N SER A 324 15.25 14.27 17.69
CA SER A 324 14.87 13.46 18.85
C SER A 324 13.77 12.44 18.60
N ARG A 325 13.08 12.56 17.46
CA ARG A 325 12.07 11.60 16.97
C ARG A 325 12.69 10.33 16.37
N LEU A 326 14.01 10.24 16.22
CA LEU A 326 14.68 8.99 15.85
C LEU A 326 14.28 7.89 16.84
N GLU A 327 13.89 6.73 16.33
CA GLU A 327 13.48 5.58 17.13
C GLU A 327 14.35 4.35 16.87
N ASP A 328 14.48 3.48 17.87
CA ASP A 328 14.91 2.09 17.70
C ASP A 328 13.77 1.19 17.18
N LEU A 329 14.07 -0.11 17.00
CA LEU A 329 13.07 -1.10 16.59
C LEU A 329 11.87 -1.25 17.56
N ALA A 330 12.04 -0.89 18.83
CA ALA A 330 10.99 -0.95 19.85
C ALA A 330 10.19 0.36 19.96
N GLY A 331 10.49 1.36 19.12
CA GLY A 331 9.85 2.67 19.14
C GLY A 331 10.34 3.58 20.26
N ASN A 332 11.44 3.22 20.95
CA ASN A 332 12.04 4.11 21.94
C ASN A 332 12.78 5.21 21.19
N ASN A 333 12.54 6.46 21.57
CA ASN A 333 13.21 7.61 20.96
C ASN A 333 14.26 8.21 21.91
N LEU A 334 14.96 9.25 21.45
CA LEU A 334 16.05 9.86 22.24
C LEU A 334 15.56 10.48 23.56
N ASN A 335 14.30 10.89 23.61
CA ASN A 335 13.70 11.52 24.78
C ASN A 335 13.12 10.50 25.77
N ARG A 336 12.51 9.40 25.31
CA ARG A 336 11.69 8.50 26.16
C ARG A 336 11.55 7.08 25.60
N LEU A 337 11.15 6.15 26.48
CA LEU A 337 10.73 4.81 26.06
C LEU A 337 9.34 4.85 25.42
N PHE A 338 9.05 3.92 24.51
CA PHE A 338 7.72 3.82 23.89
C PHE A 338 6.62 3.46 24.91
N ASP A 339 6.95 2.54 25.82
CA ASP A 339 6.07 2.03 26.89
C ASP A 339 6.27 2.77 28.22
N GLU A 340 6.63 4.05 28.16
CA GLU A 340 6.66 4.91 29.34
C GLU A 340 5.27 5.51 29.61
N GLU A 341 4.82 5.45 30.87
CA GLU A 341 3.59 6.14 31.28
C GLU A 341 3.78 7.66 31.19
N ILE A 342 2.87 8.34 30.48
CA ILE A 342 2.82 9.79 30.49
C ILE A 342 2.13 10.24 31.79
N LYS A 343 2.92 10.61 32.80
CA LYS A 343 2.39 11.17 34.05
C LYS A 343 2.07 12.66 33.88
N PRO A 344 0.83 13.11 34.20
CA PRO A 344 0.52 14.53 34.19
C PRO A 344 1.43 15.31 35.15
N GLY A 345 2.07 16.39 34.68
CA GLY A 345 2.85 17.31 35.52
C GLY A 345 4.34 17.02 35.67
N LYS A 346 4.88 16.00 34.99
CA LYS A 346 6.34 15.76 34.87
C LYS A 346 6.72 15.57 33.40
N GLN A 347 6.74 16.66 32.63
CA GLN A 347 7.48 16.68 31.38
C GLN A 347 8.93 17.01 31.72
N LEU A 348 9.82 16.04 31.56
CA LEU A 348 11.23 16.36 31.39
C LEU A 348 11.34 17.28 30.17
N PRO A 349 12.25 18.27 30.16
CA PRO A 349 12.52 19.03 28.94
C PRO A 349 12.88 18.03 27.84
N ALA A 350 12.09 18.03 26.77
CA ALA A 350 12.33 17.22 25.60
C ALA A 350 13.13 18.08 24.63
N GLU A 351 14.32 17.60 24.25
CA GLU A 351 15.10 18.26 23.22
C GLU A 351 14.47 17.98 21.87
N GLU A 352 14.49 18.95 20.95
CA GLU A 352 14.08 18.73 19.56
C GLU A 352 15.17 18.01 18.79
N THR A 353 16.44 18.35 19.07
CA THR A 353 17.61 17.75 18.42
C THR A 353 18.74 17.50 19.43
N TYR A 354 19.64 16.60 19.06
CA TYR A 354 20.86 16.28 19.79
C TYR A 354 22.07 16.40 18.85
N SER A 355 23.24 16.72 19.39
CA SER A 355 24.45 16.92 18.58
C SER A 355 25.61 16.03 19.02
N ARG A 356 26.34 15.48 18.05
CA ARG A 356 27.65 14.84 18.23
C ARG A 356 28.67 15.50 17.31
N PHE A 357 29.85 15.85 17.84
CA PHE A 357 30.91 16.46 17.04
C PHE A 357 31.99 15.44 16.68
N PHE A 358 32.58 15.59 15.50
CA PHE A 358 33.76 14.85 15.05
C PHE A 358 34.71 15.76 14.28
N VAL A 359 35.97 15.33 14.16
CA VAL A 359 37.03 16.13 13.55
C VAL A 359 37.64 15.38 12.38
N ILE A 360 37.72 16.06 11.24
CA ILE A 360 38.45 15.60 10.06
C ILE A 360 39.82 16.31 10.06
N LYS A 361 40.90 15.52 10.08
CA LYS A 361 42.28 15.99 10.26
C LYS A 361 43.04 16.23 8.98
#